data_AF-A0A531LGW7-F1
#
_entry.id   AF-A0A531LGW7-F1
#
_cell.length_a   1.000
_cell.length_b   1.000
_cell.length_c   1.000
_cell.angle_alpha   90.00
_cell.angle_beta   90.00
_cell.angle_gamma   90.00
#
_symmetry.space_group_name_H-M   'P 1'
#
loop_
_entity.id
_entity.type
_entity.pdbx_description
1 polymer ?
#
loop_
_entity_poly.entity_id
_entity_poly.type
_entity_poly.pdbx_seq_one_letter_code
_entity_poly.pdbx_strand_id
1 'polypeptide(L)'
;ASAPFILSVHSFTPFMQGFVRPWHVGILWDRDDRVARPLIDMLAEDRSLIVGDNEPYDGALRGDTMFRHAIVNGFAHALIEIRQDLIADRQDAVAWAERLTPIVDAINRRPDIHQVRRFGSRTGPL
;
A
#
# COMPACT_ATOMS: atom_id res chain seq x y z
N ALA A 1 1.26 -23.64 -8.14
CA ALA A 1 1.93 -22.34 -8.27
C ALA A 1 1.87 -21.63 -6.92
N SER A 2 2.89 -20.84 -6.58
CA SER A 2 2.91 -20.02 -5.36
C SER A 2 1.86 -18.90 -5.44
N ALA A 3 1.27 -18.47 -4.32
CA ALA A 3 0.31 -17.35 -4.36
C ALA A 3 1.04 -16.04 -4.74
N PRO A 4 0.43 -15.15 -5.54
CA PRO A 4 1.05 -13.89 -5.89
C PRO A 4 1.08 -12.93 -4.69
N PHE A 5 2.08 -12.05 -4.68
CA PHE A 5 2.05 -10.79 -3.94
C PHE A 5 1.54 -9.70 -4.88
N ILE A 6 0.47 -9.00 -4.49
CA ILE A 6 -0.16 -7.95 -5.30
C ILE A 6 0.10 -6.59 -4.65
N LEU A 7 0.73 -5.66 -5.38
CA LEU A 7 0.91 -4.27 -4.96
C LEU A 7 0.22 -3.35 -5.98
N SER A 8 -0.81 -2.62 -5.55
CA SER A 8 -1.48 -1.63 -6.40
C SER A 8 -0.82 -0.27 -6.21
N VAL A 9 -0.43 0.40 -7.29
CA VAL A 9 0.32 1.66 -7.24
C VAL A 9 -0.54 2.81 -7.76
N HIS A 10 -0.70 3.82 -6.93
CA HIS A 10 -1.55 4.99 -7.16
C HIS A 10 -0.84 6.28 -6.72
N SER A 11 -1.49 7.40 -7.03
CA SER A 11 -1.07 8.72 -6.55
C SER A 11 -2.27 9.59 -6.18
N PHE A 12 -2.07 10.53 -5.28
CA PHE A 12 -3.10 11.47 -4.83
C PHE A 12 -2.64 12.93 -4.90
N THR A 13 -3.59 13.85 -5.13
CA THR A 13 -3.33 15.30 -5.10
C THR A 13 -2.92 15.79 -3.70
N PRO A 14 -1.96 16.71 -3.56
CA PRO A 14 -1.53 17.24 -2.26
C PRO A 14 -2.57 18.10 -1.55
N PHE A 15 -3.56 18.60 -2.29
CA PHE A 15 -4.63 19.43 -1.75
C PHE A 15 -5.96 18.99 -2.33
N MET A 16 -6.95 18.77 -1.46
CA MET A 16 -8.32 18.46 -1.87
C MET A 16 -9.30 19.05 -0.86
N GLN A 17 -10.39 19.66 -1.35
CA GLN A 17 -11.50 20.14 -0.52
C GLN A 17 -11.08 21.04 0.66
N GLY A 18 -10.11 21.94 0.44
CA GLY A 18 -9.67 22.85 1.50
C GLY A 18 -8.62 22.27 2.46
N PHE A 19 -8.21 21.01 2.27
CA PHE A 19 -7.29 20.31 3.16
C PHE A 19 -5.95 20.03 2.47
N VAL A 20 -4.86 20.52 3.07
CA VAL A 20 -3.49 20.14 2.72
C VAL A 20 -3.23 18.76 3.30
N ARG A 21 -2.93 17.78 2.44
CA ARG A 21 -2.70 16.39 2.84
C ARG A 21 -1.22 16.22 3.24
N PRO A 22 -0.93 16.04 4.53
CA PRO A 22 0.44 16.09 5.03
C PRO A 22 1.27 14.87 4.63
N TRP A 23 0.61 13.74 4.36
CA TRP A 23 1.28 12.48 4.05
C TRP A 23 2.06 12.56 2.74
N HIS A 24 3.28 12.02 2.73
CA HIS A 24 4.08 11.85 1.54
C HIS A 24 3.70 10.57 0.79
N VAL A 25 3.28 9.55 1.55
CA VAL A 25 2.83 8.25 1.05
C VAL A 25 1.76 7.68 1.96
N GLY A 26 0.72 7.09 1.39
CA GLY A 26 -0.34 6.38 2.06
C GLY A 26 -0.29 4.88 1.75
N ILE A 27 -0.46 4.04 2.77
CA ILE A 27 -0.62 2.59 2.59
C ILE A 27 -2.04 2.21 2.96
N LEU A 28 -2.80 1.75 1.97
CA LEU A 28 -4.21 1.43 2.08
C LEU A 28 -4.37 -0.09 2.13
N TRP A 29 -5.14 -0.55 3.10
CA TRP A 29 -5.31 -1.97 3.36
C TRP A 29 -6.56 -2.24 4.20
N ASP A 30 -7.02 -3.49 4.18
CA ASP A 30 -8.16 -3.93 4.97
C ASP A 30 -7.74 -4.66 6.26
N ARG A 31 -7.74 -6.00 6.27
CA ARG A 31 -7.39 -6.81 7.45
C ARG A 31 -6.10 -7.61 7.31
N ASP A 32 -5.64 -7.80 6.07
CA ASP A 32 -4.41 -8.56 5.80
C ASP A 32 -3.21 -7.62 5.97
N ASP A 33 -2.56 -7.72 7.13
CA ASP A 33 -1.45 -6.86 7.55
C ASP A 33 -0.09 -7.32 7.03
N ARG A 34 -0.01 -8.47 6.36
CA ARG A 34 1.25 -9.12 5.97
C ARG A 34 2.17 -8.22 5.14
N VAL A 35 1.57 -7.38 4.29
CA VAL A 35 2.30 -6.39 3.46
C VAL A 35 2.22 -5.01 4.08
N ALA A 36 1.02 -4.57 4.46
CA ALA A 36 0.78 -3.19 4.84
C ALA A 36 1.60 -2.77 6.07
N ARG A 37 1.62 -3.60 7.12
CA ARG A 37 2.35 -3.29 8.35
C ARG A 37 3.86 -3.14 8.13
N PRO A 38 4.58 -4.12 7.54
CA PRO A 38 6.01 -3.94 7.28
C PRO A 38 6.30 -2.82 6.28
N LEU A 39 5.43 -2.58 5.29
CA LEU A 39 5.61 -1.47 4.34
C LEU A 39 5.54 -0.11 5.06
N ILE A 40 4.55 0.07 5.94
CA ILE A 40 4.42 1.28 6.78
C ILE A 40 5.64 1.43 7.70
N ASP A 41 6.02 0.37 8.41
CA ASP A 41 7.12 0.41 9.38
C ASP A 41 8.45 0.75 8.71
N MET A 42 8.77 0.13 7.56
CA MET A 42 10.02 0.38 6.82
C MET A 42 10.04 1.76 6.14
N LEU A 43 8.91 2.26 5.66
CA LEU A 43 8.84 3.64 5.14
C LEU A 43 9.05 4.68 6.26
N ALA A 44 8.51 4.41 7.45
CA ALA A 44 8.61 5.29 8.61
C ALA A 44 10.02 5.32 9.25
N GLU A 45 10.94 4.46 8.81
CA GLU A 45 12.37 4.56 9.17
C GLU A 45 12.99 5.86 8.64
N ASP A 46 12.55 6.34 7.47
CA ASP A 46 12.87 7.69 7.02
C ASP A 46 12.02 8.71 7.76
N ARG A 47 12.63 9.40 8.73
CA ARG A 47 11.98 10.41 9.56
C ARG A 47 11.57 11.68 8.82
N SER A 48 12.00 11.85 7.57
CA SER A 48 11.51 12.93 6.70
C SER A 48 10.15 12.61 6.06
N LEU A 49 9.71 11.34 6.11
CA LEU A 49 8.43 10.92 5.56
C LEU A 49 7.30 11.01 6.59
N ILE A 50 6.16 11.54 6.16
CA ILE A 50 4.89 11.38 6.85
C ILE A 50 4.16 10.25 6.13
N VAL A 51 4.09 9.08 6.77
CA VAL A 51 3.44 7.88 6.23
C VAL A 51 2.01 7.81 6.74
N GLY A 52 1.05 7.70 5.83
CA GLY A 52 -0.37 7.49 6.12
C GLY A 52 -0.70 6.01 6.25
N ASP A 53 -1.37 5.63 7.34
CA ASP A 53 -1.99 4.32 7.52
C ASP A 53 -3.48 4.47 7.21
N ASN A 54 -3.92 3.94 6.06
CA ASN A 54 -5.27 4.20 5.52
C ASN A 54 -5.60 5.70 5.39
N GLU A 55 -4.62 6.46 4.91
CA GLU A 55 -4.74 7.88 4.57
C GLU A 55 -4.13 8.12 3.19
N PRO A 56 -4.66 9.02 2.34
CA PRO A 56 -5.82 9.90 2.60
C PRO A 56 -7.18 9.21 2.38
N TYR A 57 -7.19 7.90 2.10
CA TYR A 57 -8.40 7.11 1.90
C TYR A 57 -8.28 5.79 2.67
N ASP A 58 -9.42 5.21 3.03
CA ASP A 58 -9.47 3.87 3.62
C ASP A 58 -9.35 2.78 2.53
N GLY A 59 -8.57 1.72 2.78
CA GLY A 59 -8.40 0.58 1.87
C GLY A 59 -9.44 -0.54 1.98
N ALA A 60 -10.37 -0.49 2.95
CA ALA A 60 -11.47 -1.44 3.06
C ALA A 60 -12.64 -1.01 2.17
N LEU A 61 -12.55 -1.34 0.88
CA LEU A 61 -13.55 -0.98 -0.12
C LEU A 61 -14.15 -2.23 -0.77
N ARG A 62 -15.46 -2.44 -0.63
CA ARG A 62 -16.11 -3.61 -1.24
C ARG A 62 -16.14 -3.45 -2.77
N GLY A 63 -15.64 -4.47 -3.46
CA GLY A 63 -15.69 -4.55 -4.92
C GLY A 63 -14.62 -3.75 -5.65
N ASP A 64 -13.69 -3.12 -4.92
CA ASP A 64 -12.51 -2.50 -5.52
C ASP A 64 -11.52 -3.55 -6.06
N THR A 65 -10.42 -3.09 -6.65
CA THR A 65 -9.37 -3.96 -7.21
C THR A 65 -8.79 -4.89 -6.17
N MET A 66 -8.47 -4.39 -4.96
CA MET A 66 -7.85 -5.20 -3.92
C MET A 66 -8.82 -6.24 -3.35
N PHE A 67 -10.08 -5.86 -3.16
CA PHE A 67 -11.13 -6.79 -2.76
C PHE A 67 -11.29 -7.93 -3.75
N ARG A 68 -11.48 -7.62 -5.03
CA ARG A 68 -11.75 -8.60 -6.08
C ARG A 68 -10.56 -9.53 -6.35
N HIS A 69 -9.35 -8.97 -6.40
CA HIS A 69 -8.18 -9.71 -6.88
C HIS A 69 -7.31 -10.28 -5.76
N ALA A 70 -7.30 -9.67 -4.58
CA ALA A 70 -6.48 -10.13 -3.46
C ALA A 70 -7.30 -10.71 -2.30
N ILE A 71 -8.21 -9.93 -1.70
CA ILE A 71 -8.90 -10.30 -0.46
C ILE A 71 -9.72 -11.59 -0.62
N VAL A 72 -10.57 -11.67 -1.66
CA VAL A 72 -11.40 -12.86 -1.93
C VAL A 72 -10.54 -14.12 -2.12
N ASN A 73 -9.36 -13.95 -2.73
CA ASN A 73 -8.43 -15.04 -3.04
C ASN A 73 -7.45 -15.36 -1.89
N GLY A 74 -7.37 -14.52 -0.86
CA GLY A 74 -6.43 -14.66 0.26
C GLY A 74 -4.97 -14.36 -0.10
N PHE A 75 -4.75 -13.53 -1.12
CA PHE A 75 -3.41 -13.13 -1.55
C PHE A 75 -2.89 -11.94 -0.73
N ALA A 76 -1.60 -11.97 -0.41
CA ALA A 76 -0.95 -10.86 0.29
C ALA A 76 -0.98 -9.62 -0.62
N HIS A 77 -1.38 -8.49 -0.05
CA HIS A 77 -1.54 -7.27 -0.83
C HIS A 77 -1.41 -6.00 -0.02
N ALA A 78 -1.14 -4.91 -0.72
CA ALA A 78 -1.35 -3.54 -0.25
C ALA A 78 -1.63 -2.64 -1.46
N LEU A 79 -2.20 -1.47 -1.20
CA LEU A 79 -2.26 -0.37 -2.15
C LEU A 79 -1.39 0.77 -1.63
N ILE A 80 -0.53 1.30 -2.49
CA ILE A 80 0.33 2.46 -2.19
C ILE A 80 -0.19 3.69 -2.94
N GLU A 81 -0.31 4.80 -2.21
CA GLU A 81 -0.69 6.12 -2.70
C GLU A 81 0.50 7.07 -2.51
N ILE A 82 1.14 7.53 -3.58
CA ILE A 82 2.24 8.51 -3.49
C ILE A 82 1.69 9.90 -3.77
N ARG A 83 2.06 10.90 -2.95
CA ARG A 83 1.58 12.28 -3.20
C ARG A 83 2.15 12.79 -4.52
N GLN A 84 1.28 13.23 -5.43
CA GLN A 84 1.65 13.42 -6.84
C GLN A 84 2.74 14.49 -7.08
N ASP A 85 2.88 15.48 -6.18
CA ASP A 85 3.96 16.48 -6.25
C ASP A 85 5.34 15.84 -6.07
N LEU A 86 5.43 14.70 -5.40
CA LEU A 86 6.67 13.98 -5.12
C LEU A 86 7.06 13.00 -6.23
N ILE A 87 6.30 12.95 -7.33
CA ILE A 87 6.54 12.11 -8.50
C ILE A 87 6.20 12.88 -9.79
N ALA A 88 6.25 14.22 -9.74
CA ALA A 88 5.82 15.07 -10.85
C ALA A 88 6.76 14.98 -12.06
N ASP A 89 8.02 14.60 -11.85
CA ASP A 89 8.98 14.35 -12.90
C ASP A 89 9.66 12.98 -12.78
N ARG A 90 10.47 12.65 -13.79
CA ARG A 90 11.16 11.37 -13.89
C ARG A 90 12.18 11.16 -12.77
N GLN A 91 12.88 12.21 -12.35
CA GLN A 91 13.90 12.10 -11.31
C GLN A 91 13.25 11.73 -9.98
N ASP A 92 12.16 12.41 -9.64
CA ASP A 92 11.41 12.17 -8.41
C ASP A 92 10.70 10.81 -8.41
N ALA A 93 10.12 10.42 -9.55
CA ALA A 93 9.54 9.08 -9.72
C ALA A 93 10.60 7.97 -9.56
N VAL A 94 11.81 8.16 -10.10
CA VAL A 94 12.93 7.21 -9.92
C VAL A 94 13.37 7.17 -8.46
N ALA A 95 13.47 8.32 -7.79
CA ALA A 95 13.83 8.36 -6.37
C ALA A 95 12.83 7.58 -5.49
N TRP A 96 11.52 7.65 -5.79
CA TRP A 96 10.52 6.80 -5.13
C TRP A 96 10.65 5.32 -5.46
N ALA A 97 10.94 4.98 -6.72
CA ALA A 97 11.18 3.59 -7.10
C ALA A 97 12.40 3.00 -6.37
N GLU A 98 13.50 3.74 -6.30
CA GLU A 98 14.72 3.36 -5.57
C GLU A 98 14.47 3.21 -4.07
N ARG A 99 13.64 4.09 -3.49
CA ARG A 99 13.20 4.00 -2.09
C ARG A 99 12.35 2.76 -1.83
N LEU A 100 11.40 2.45 -2.71
CA LEU A 100 10.44 1.37 -2.51
C LEU A 100 11.03 -0.02 -2.82
N THR A 101 11.93 -0.12 -3.79
CA THR A 101 12.51 -1.39 -4.25
C THR A 101 13.05 -2.26 -3.10
N PRO A 102 13.97 -1.79 -2.22
CA PRO A 102 14.50 -2.62 -1.15
C PRO A 102 13.42 -3.06 -0.13
N ILE A 103 12.40 -2.22 0.09
CA ILE A 103 11.28 -2.51 1.00
C ILE A 103 10.41 -3.61 0.42
N VAL A 104 9.99 -3.45 -0.84
CA VAL A 104 9.15 -4.43 -1.56
C VAL A 104 9.87 -5.76 -1.69
N ASP A 105 11.17 -5.76 -2.00
CA ASP A 105 12.00 -6.97 -2.07
C ASP A 105 12.09 -7.70 -0.73
N ALA A 106 12.28 -6.96 0.37
CA ALA A 106 12.34 -7.54 1.70
C ALA A 106 11.01 -8.18 2.09
N ILE A 107 9.89 -7.52 1.81
CA ILE A 107 8.55 -8.07 2.05
C ILE A 107 8.34 -9.31 1.19
N ASN A 108 8.62 -9.25 -0.12
CA ASN A 108 8.41 -10.37 -1.04
C ASN A 108 9.15 -11.66 -0.63
N ARG A 109 10.28 -11.54 0.09
CA ARG A 109 11.04 -12.70 0.61
C ARG A 109 10.49 -13.29 1.91
N ARG A 110 9.50 -12.66 2.56
CA ARG A 110 8.92 -13.17 3.80
C ARG A 110 8.19 -14.50 3.56
N PRO A 111 8.29 -15.47 4.48
CA PRO A 111 7.78 -16.82 4.26
C PRO A 111 6.25 -16.89 4.15
N ASP A 112 5.52 -15.90 4.66
CA ASP A 112 4.06 -15.86 4.70
C ASP A 112 3.40 -15.13 3.52
N ILE A 113 4.18 -14.42 2.69
CA ILE A 113 3.66 -13.57 1.61
C ILE A 113 3.08 -14.36 0.45
N HIS A 114 3.66 -15.51 0.12
CA HIS A 114 3.18 -16.35 -0.96
C HIS A 114 2.24 -17.50 -0.51
N GLN A 115 1.67 -17.38 0.69
CA GLN A 115 0.68 -18.33 1.22
C GLN A 115 -0.74 -17.77 1.06
N VAL A 116 -1.69 -18.62 0.71
CA VAL A 116 -3.11 -18.23 0.71
C VAL A 116 -3.63 -18.17 2.15
N ARG A 117 -4.06 -16.98 2.59
CA ARG A 117 -4.64 -16.76 3.93
C ARG A 117 -5.79 -15.77 3.83
N ARG A 118 -6.96 -16.10 4.37
CA ARG A 118 -8.14 -15.23 4.37
C ARG A 118 -8.31 -14.58 5.73
N PHE A 119 -8.27 -13.25 5.75
CA PHE A 119 -8.43 -12.44 6.96
C PHE A 119 -9.83 -11.83 7.09
N GLY A 120 -10.69 -12.04 6.08
CA GLY A 120 -11.99 -11.38 5.97
C GLY A 120 -11.87 -9.95 5.45
N SER A 121 -12.97 -9.21 5.52
CA SER A 121 -13.01 -7.78 5.18
C SER A 121 -13.71 -6.98 6.26
N ARG A 122 -13.34 -5.71 6.47
CA ARG A 122 -14.12 -4.77 7.27
C ARG A 122 -15.46 -4.42 6.60
N THR A 123 -15.64 -4.74 5.33
CA THR A 123 -16.87 -4.46 4.53
C THR A 123 -17.91 -5.60 4.55
N GLY A 124 -17.81 -6.52 5.50
CA GLY A 124 -18.74 -7.64 5.68
C GLY A 124 -18.17 -9.00 5.21
N PRO A 125 -19.02 -10.04 5.08
CA PRO A 125 -18.61 -11.38 4.66
C PRO A 125 -17.95 -11.38 3.27
N LEU A 126 -16.93 -12.22 3.09
CA LEU A 126 -16.28 -12.44 1.79
C LEU A 126 -17.20 -13.20 0.82
#